data_AF-A0A522QP36-F1
#
_entry.id   AF-A0A522QP36-F1
#
_cell.length_a   1.000
_cell.length_b   1.000
_cell.length_c   1.000
_cell.angle_alpha   90.00
_cell.angle_beta   90.00
_cell.angle_gamma   90.00
#
_symmetry.space_group_name_H-M   'P 1'
#
loop_
_entity.id
_entity.type
_entity.pdbx_description
1 polymer ?
#
loop_
_entity_poly.entity_id
_entity_poly.type
_entity_poly.pdbx_seq_one_letter_code
_entity_poly.pdbx_strand_id
1 'polypeptide(L)'
;MSLAASGVNPSGGGASRAYGARWRVCYQRPIVYDLVEAPNLFDPGNGALLSVGRIQGSRRFVVIDESVDHLHGEAIRAYFSHHRIATRFAVVAGGEASKTMETYLRILRELDEFPVHRRDEPIIAIGGGVLTDLAGFVAGSYRRGVPHIKVPTTLMGYVDASVGVKTGVNFNGHKNRVGGFEPPRRILLDRALLRTLPRRHLLNGVCEIIKLAIVKDGEL
;
A
#
# COMPACT_ATOMS: atom_id res chain seq x y z
N MET A 1 13.15 2.98 23.91
CA MET A 1 13.04 1.51 24.06
C MET A 1 13.02 1.24 25.56
N SER A 2 11.83 1.09 26.15
CA SER A 2 11.71 0.73 27.57
C SER A 2 11.30 -0.73 27.64
N LEU A 3 12.23 -1.60 28.02
CA LEU A 3 11.97 -3.00 28.32
C LEU A 3 11.65 -3.08 29.81
N ALA A 4 10.37 -2.95 30.16
CA ALA A 4 9.92 -3.26 31.51
C ALA A 4 9.74 -4.79 31.62
N ALA A 5 10.76 -5.49 32.10
CA ALA A 5 10.65 -6.89 32.51
C ALA A 5 10.11 -6.92 33.96
N SER A 6 8.79 -6.96 34.13
CA SER A 6 8.20 -7.21 35.45
C SER A 6 8.00 -8.72 35.63
N GLY A 7 8.79 -9.33 36.51
CA GLY A 7 8.56 -10.70 36.96
C GLY A 7 7.34 -10.74 37.88
N VAL A 8 6.35 -11.58 37.56
CA VAL A 8 5.20 -11.86 38.43
C VAL A 8 5.36 -13.29 38.91
N ASN A 9 5.61 -13.49 40.20
CA ASN A 9 5.55 -14.80 40.84
C ASN A 9 4.07 -15.13 41.16
N PRO A 10 3.54 -16.29 40.76
CA PRO A 10 2.17 -16.66 41.08
C PRO A 10 2.10 -17.24 42.50
N SER A 11 1.48 -16.50 43.43
CA SER A 11 1.00 -17.05 44.69
C SER A 11 -0.48 -17.43 44.55
N GLY A 12 -0.79 -18.72 44.48
CA GLY A 12 -2.18 -19.22 44.46
C GLY A 12 -2.26 -20.65 43.95
N GLY A 13 -2.58 -21.58 44.85
CA GLY A 13 -2.57 -23.02 44.62
C GLY A 13 -3.69 -23.53 43.72
N GLY A 14 -3.39 -24.62 43.01
CA GLY A 14 -4.29 -25.32 42.11
C GLY A 14 -3.47 -26.00 41.03
N ALA A 15 -3.46 -27.34 41.03
CA ALA A 15 -2.66 -28.23 40.18
C ALA A 15 -2.40 -27.68 38.76
N SER A 16 -1.26 -27.02 38.57
CA SER A 16 -0.86 -26.43 37.30
C SER A 16 0.52 -26.98 36.97
N ARG A 17 0.65 -27.64 35.80
CA ARG A 17 1.94 -28.04 35.23
C ARG A 17 2.93 -26.90 35.40
N ALA A 18 4.05 -27.19 36.08
CA ALA A 18 5.11 -26.23 36.35
C ALA A 18 5.78 -25.86 35.03
N TYR A 19 5.25 -24.87 34.32
CA TYR A 19 6.04 -24.14 33.34
C TYR A 19 7.19 -23.47 34.10
N GLY A 20 8.40 -23.53 33.56
CA GLY A 20 9.56 -22.82 34.12
C GLY A 20 9.38 -21.30 34.12
N ALA A 21 10.47 -20.56 34.30
CA ALA A 21 10.42 -19.10 34.31
C ALA A 21 9.68 -18.52 33.08
N ARG A 22 8.75 -17.61 33.33
CA ARG A 22 7.92 -16.94 32.30
C ARG A 22 8.34 -15.48 32.16
N TRP A 23 8.65 -15.08 30.93
CA TRP A 23 8.84 -13.68 30.56
C TRP A 23 7.67 -13.18 29.72
N ARG A 24 7.27 -11.92 29.93
CA ARG A 24 6.26 -11.23 29.13
C ARG A 24 6.93 -10.05 28.44
N VAL A 25 6.78 -9.97 27.11
CA VAL A 25 7.20 -8.81 26.32
C VAL A 25 5.95 -8.06 25.88
N CYS A 26 5.85 -6.79 26.27
CA CYS A 26 4.80 -5.88 25.83
C CYS A 26 5.41 -4.82 24.92
N TYR A 27 4.82 -4.62 23.74
CA TYR A 27 5.27 -3.64 22.76
C TYR A 27 4.07 -2.96 22.12
N GLN A 28 4.18 -1.66 21.86
CA GLN A 28 3.18 -0.87 21.16
C GLN A 28 3.83 -0.17 19.96
N ARG A 29 3.14 -0.19 18.83
CA ARG A 29 3.53 0.52 17.61
C ARG A 29 2.35 1.35 17.12
N PRO A 30 2.38 2.68 17.25
CA PRO A 30 1.36 3.52 16.64
C PRO A 30 1.47 3.47 15.12
N ILE A 31 0.32 3.49 14.45
CA ILE A 31 0.21 3.56 12.99
C ILE A 31 -0.37 4.93 12.63
N VAL A 32 0.36 5.71 11.85
CA VAL A 32 -0.02 7.07 11.41
C VAL A 32 0.41 7.24 9.96
N TYR A 33 -0.51 7.71 9.12
CA TYR A 33 -0.29 8.03 7.71
C TYR A 33 -1.32 9.04 7.21
N ASP A 34 -0.97 9.78 6.16
CA ASP A 34 -1.79 10.86 5.64
C ASP A 34 -2.54 10.45 4.38
N LEU A 35 -3.79 10.92 4.26
CA LEU A 35 -4.52 11.00 3.00
C LEU A 35 -4.42 12.45 2.51
N VAL A 36 -3.86 12.66 1.33
CA VAL A 36 -3.53 13.99 0.82
C VAL A 36 -4.20 14.18 -0.53
N GLU A 37 -5.04 15.20 -0.65
CA GLU A 37 -5.53 15.66 -1.95
C GLU A 37 -4.36 16.26 -2.75
N ALA A 38 -4.14 15.73 -3.95
CA ALA A 38 -3.00 16.08 -4.79
C ALA A 38 -3.44 16.18 -6.25
N PRO A 39 -4.13 17.27 -6.64
CA PRO A 39 -4.60 17.45 -8.01
C PRO A 39 -3.43 17.60 -9.00
N ASN A 40 -3.60 17.09 -10.22
CA ASN A 40 -2.58 17.11 -11.27
C ASN A 40 -1.29 16.43 -10.81
N LEU A 41 -1.41 15.21 -10.28
CA LEU A 41 -0.33 14.52 -9.57
C LEU A 41 0.94 14.31 -10.40
N PHE A 42 0.81 14.24 -11.73
CA PHE A 42 1.91 14.00 -12.67
C PHE A 42 2.49 15.28 -13.27
N ASP A 43 2.00 16.46 -12.85
CA ASP A 43 2.62 17.73 -13.19
C ASP A 43 4.00 17.85 -12.51
N PRO A 44 5.09 18.17 -13.23
CA PRO A 44 6.42 18.33 -12.63
C PRO A 44 6.50 19.34 -11.47
N GLY A 45 5.63 20.35 -11.44
CA GLY A 45 5.52 21.31 -10.33
C GLY A 45 4.85 20.74 -9.08
N ASN A 46 4.16 19.59 -9.16
CA ASN A 46 3.51 18.95 -8.02
C ASN A 46 4.46 17.99 -7.29
N GLY A 47 4.99 18.39 -6.13
CA GLY A 47 5.94 17.58 -5.36
C GLY A 47 5.35 16.36 -4.62
N ALA A 48 4.05 16.05 -4.74
CA ALA A 48 3.39 15.06 -3.89
C ALA A 48 3.98 13.64 -4.03
N LEU A 49 4.35 13.21 -5.24
CA LEU A 49 5.00 11.88 -5.46
C LEU A 49 6.40 11.78 -4.82
N LEU A 50 7.02 12.91 -4.49
CA LEU A 50 8.34 12.98 -3.85
C LEU A 50 8.27 13.41 -2.38
N SER A 51 7.06 13.55 -1.83
CA SER A 51 6.82 14.01 -0.45
C SER A 51 7.26 13.06 0.66
N VAL A 52 7.74 11.85 0.30
CA VAL A 52 8.25 10.84 1.22
C VAL A 52 9.61 10.36 0.75
N GLY A 53 10.55 10.28 1.69
CA GLY A 53 11.90 9.77 1.44
C GLY A 53 12.87 10.84 0.93
N ARG A 54 14.08 10.40 0.61
CA ARG A 54 15.11 11.27 0.00
C ARG A 54 14.73 11.59 -1.45
N ILE A 55 15.09 12.78 -1.91
CA ILE A 55 14.85 13.21 -3.30
C ILE A 55 16.14 13.09 -4.12
N GLN A 56 17.20 13.80 -3.71
CA GLN A 56 18.47 13.84 -4.44
C GLN A 56 19.10 12.43 -4.56
N GLY A 57 19.45 12.06 -5.80
CA GLY A 57 20.08 10.77 -6.12
C GLY A 57 19.24 9.56 -5.69
N SER A 58 17.93 9.72 -5.54
CA SER A 58 17.06 8.67 -5.03
C SER A 58 16.44 7.83 -6.12
N ARG A 59 15.97 6.64 -5.72
CA ARG A 59 15.24 5.71 -6.56
C ARG A 59 13.78 5.61 -6.18
N ARG A 60 12.91 5.31 -7.15
CA ARG A 60 11.52 4.90 -6.91
C ARG A 60 11.22 3.63 -7.69
N PHE A 61 10.70 2.63 -6.99
CA PHE A 61 10.15 1.45 -7.62
C PHE A 61 8.65 1.65 -7.76
N VAL A 62 8.17 1.75 -9.00
CA VAL A 62 6.79 2.09 -9.32
C VAL A 62 6.07 0.81 -9.74
N VAL A 63 5.06 0.39 -8.97
CA VAL A 63 4.13 -0.67 -9.38
C VAL A 63 2.93 0.02 -9.98
N ILE A 64 2.64 -0.24 -11.26
CA ILE A 64 1.62 0.50 -12.02
C ILE A 64 0.66 -0.44 -12.74
N ASP A 65 -0.61 -0.06 -12.75
CA ASP A 65 -1.65 -0.78 -13.48
C ASP A 65 -1.44 -0.56 -14.99
N GLU A 66 -1.53 -1.63 -15.77
CA GLU A 66 -1.28 -1.59 -17.22
C GLU A 66 -2.14 -0.55 -17.94
N SER A 67 -3.43 -0.43 -17.61
CA SER A 67 -4.30 0.59 -18.23
C SER A 67 -3.88 2.01 -17.84
N VAL A 68 -3.38 2.19 -16.61
CA VAL A 68 -2.85 3.47 -16.14
C VAL A 68 -1.52 3.80 -16.81
N ASP A 69 -0.62 2.83 -17.00
CA ASP A 69 0.64 3.02 -17.73
C ASP A 69 0.37 3.40 -19.19
N HIS A 70 -0.62 2.78 -19.84
CA HIS A 70 -1.04 3.16 -21.19
C HIS A 70 -1.56 4.60 -21.29
N LEU A 71 -2.35 5.05 -20.31
CA LEU A 71 -2.99 6.37 -20.34
C LEU A 71 -2.09 7.50 -19.82
N HIS A 72 -1.23 7.21 -18.85
CA HIS A 72 -0.50 8.21 -18.07
C HIS A 72 1.00 7.90 -17.91
N GLY A 73 1.49 6.76 -18.39
CA GLY A 73 2.87 6.31 -18.19
C GLY A 73 3.91 7.28 -18.74
N GLU A 74 3.63 7.94 -19.87
CA GLU A 74 4.50 9.00 -20.41
C GLU A 74 4.65 10.16 -19.42
N ALA A 75 3.53 10.71 -18.95
CA ALA A 75 3.53 11.81 -17.98
C ALA A 75 4.23 11.43 -16.66
N ILE A 76 4.00 10.21 -16.16
CA ILE A 76 4.63 9.71 -14.93
C ILE A 76 6.15 9.58 -15.11
N ARG A 77 6.61 9.04 -16.25
CA ARG A 77 8.04 8.91 -16.55
C ARG A 77 8.69 10.29 -16.75
N ALA A 78 8.01 11.21 -17.43
CA ALA A 78 8.46 12.59 -17.60
C ALA A 78 8.59 13.32 -16.26
N TYR A 79 7.63 13.13 -15.35
CA TYR A 79 7.69 13.65 -13.98
C TYR A 79 8.98 13.22 -13.27
N PHE A 80 9.25 11.91 -13.21
CA PHE A 80 10.45 11.42 -12.52
C PHE A 80 11.75 11.83 -13.23
N SER A 81 11.75 11.89 -14.56
CA SER A 81 12.88 12.37 -15.36
C SER A 81 13.21 13.84 -15.08
N HIS A 82 12.19 14.70 -15.03
CA HIS A 82 12.34 16.12 -14.67
C HIS A 82 13.03 16.30 -13.31
N HIS A 83 12.63 15.49 -12.33
CA HIS A 83 13.20 15.50 -10.98
C HIS A 83 14.50 14.69 -10.84
N ARG A 84 15.01 14.09 -11.93
CA ARG A 84 16.22 13.26 -11.97
C ARG A 84 16.19 12.11 -10.96
N ILE A 85 15.03 11.46 -10.84
CA ILE A 85 14.80 10.30 -9.98
C ILE A 85 14.97 9.04 -10.81
N ALA A 86 15.82 8.13 -10.35
CA ALA A 86 15.98 6.84 -11.02
C ALA A 86 14.76 5.95 -10.74
N THR A 87 14.17 5.37 -11.79
CA THR A 87 12.92 4.61 -11.65
C THR A 87 12.96 3.26 -12.31
N ARG A 88 12.31 2.27 -11.69
CA ARG A 88 11.93 1.00 -12.31
C ARG A 88 10.42 0.86 -12.24
N PHE A 89 9.79 0.51 -13.35
CA PHE A 89 8.35 0.31 -13.44
C PHE A 89 8.05 -1.18 -13.56
N ALA A 90 7.29 -1.70 -12.59
CA ALA A 90 6.70 -3.03 -12.64
C ALA A 90 5.24 -2.89 -13.07
N VAL A 91 4.97 -3.17 -14.34
CA VAL A 91 3.63 -3.08 -14.93
C VAL A 91 2.84 -4.35 -14.62
N VAL A 92 1.62 -4.19 -14.11
CA VAL A 92 0.75 -5.29 -13.68
C VAL A 92 -0.59 -5.16 -14.41
N ALA A 93 -1.04 -6.25 -15.03
CA ALA A 93 -2.37 -6.31 -15.63
C ALA A 93 -3.44 -5.99 -14.58
N GLY A 94 -4.43 -5.18 -14.96
CA GLY A 94 -5.50 -4.78 -14.04
C GLY A 94 -6.45 -5.92 -13.67
N GLY A 95 -7.15 -5.74 -12.55
CA GLY A 95 -8.23 -6.63 -12.12
C GLY A 95 -7.81 -7.83 -11.26
N GLU A 96 -8.80 -8.55 -10.72
CA GLU A 96 -8.60 -9.54 -9.66
C GLU A 96 -7.72 -10.74 -10.07
N ALA A 97 -7.67 -11.06 -11.37
CA ALA A 97 -6.90 -12.18 -11.90
C ALA A 97 -5.38 -12.02 -11.72
N SER A 98 -4.88 -10.79 -11.59
CA SER A 98 -3.46 -10.51 -11.29
C SER A 98 -3.14 -10.51 -9.80
N LYS A 99 -4.14 -10.70 -8.93
CA LYS A 99 -3.97 -10.66 -7.47
C LYS A 99 -3.50 -12.01 -6.93
N THR A 100 -2.37 -12.52 -7.42
CA THR A 100 -1.90 -13.88 -7.12
C THR A 100 -0.50 -13.89 -6.50
N MET A 101 -0.11 -15.04 -5.94
CA MET A 101 1.23 -15.26 -5.42
C MET A 101 2.31 -15.17 -6.52
N GLU A 102 1.99 -15.55 -7.76
CA GLU A 102 2.89 -15.49 -8.90
C GLU A 102 3.22 -14.04 -9.27
N THR A 103 2.21 -13.17 -9.35
CA THR A 103 2.43 -11.74 -9.62
C THR A 103 3.19 -11.09 -8.47
N TYR A 104 2.88 -11.43 -7.23
CA TYR A 104 3.64 -11.00 -6.05
C TYR A 104 5.13 -11.39 -6.14
N LEU A 105 5.44 -12.65 -6.44
CA LEU A 105 6.82 -13.13 -6.55
C LEU A 105 7.55 -12.48 -7.73
N ARG A 106 6.87 -12.22 -8.85
CA ARG A 106 7.44 -11.49 -9.98
C ARG A 106 7.86 -10.08 -9.57
N ILE A 107 6.98 -9.33 -8.91
CA ILE A 107 7.28 -7.96 -8.46
C ILE A 107 8.44 -7.96 -7.45
N LEU A 108 8.52 -8.95 -6.56
CA LEU A 108 9.64 -9.08 -5.63
C LEU A 108 10.98 -9.27 -6.35
N ARG A 109 11.02 -10.09 -7.41
CA ARG A 109 12.27 -10.28 -8.19
C ARG A 109 12.69 -8.98 -8.86
N GLU A 110 11.76 -8.27 -9.49
CA GLU A 110 12.05 -6.97 -10.11
C GLU A 110 12.51 -5.91 -9.09
N LEU A 111 11.94 -5.91 -7.88
CA LEU A 111 12.35 -5.03 -6.80
C LEU A 111 13.75 -5.38 -6.28
N ASP A 112 14.11 -6.66 -6.24
CA ASP A 112 15.42 -7.10 -5.79
C ASP A 112 16.53 -6.73 -6.79
N GLU A 113 16.23 -6.79 -8.09
CA GLU A 113 17.10 -6.30 -9.18
C GLU A 113 17.23 -4.77 -9.18
N PHE A 114 16.26 -4.05 -8.61
CA PHE A 114 16.30 -2.60 -8.43
C PHE A 114 16.26 -2.23 -6.94
N PRO A 115 17.30 -2.57 -6.17
CA PRO A 115 17.21 -2.61 -4.73
C PRO A 115 17.13 -1.21 -4.13
N VAL A 116 15.90 -0.79 -3.82
CA VAL A 116 15.61 0.46 -3.13
C VAL A 116 16.23 0.46 -1.73
N HIS A 117 16.68 1.62 -1.29
CA HIS A 117 17.15 1.81 0.07
C HIS A 117 15.97 1.68 1.03
N ARG A 118 16.19 0.89 2.07
CA ARG A 118 15.13 0.33 2.92
C ARG A 118 14.18 1.36 3.54
N ARG A 119 14.67 2.57 3.85
CA ARG A 119 13.95 3.52 4.72
C ARG A 119 13.49 4.81 4.03
N ASP A 120 14.10 5.19 2.92
CA ASP A 120 13.94 6.52 2.32
C ASP A 120 13.74 6.48 0.80
N GLU A 121 13.60 5.29 0.20
CA GLU A 121 13.24 5.11 -1.21
C GLU A 121 11.94 4.30 -1.28
N PRO A 122 10.77 4.96 -1.22
CA PRO A 122 9.49 4.26 -1.15
C PRO A 122 9.11 3.58 -2.47
N ILE A 123 8.37 2.47 -2.34
CA ILE A 123 7.59 1.90 -3.44
C ILE A 123 6.40 2.83 -3.70
N ILE A 124 6.06 3.08 -4.97
CA ILE A 124 4.88 3.85 -5.34
C ILE A 124 3.91 2.92 -6.08
N ALA A 125 2.72 2.74 -5.54
CA ALA A 125 1.66 1.93 -6.12
C ALA A 125 0.63 2.83 -6.81
N ILE A 126 0.54 2.77 -8.14
CA ILE A 126 -0.35 3.60 -8.96
C ILE A 126 -1.37 2.70 -9.67
N GLY A 127 -2.59 2.65 -9.16
CA GLY A 127 -3.63 1.76 -9.70
C GLY A 127 -4.86 1.64 -8.83
N GLY A 128 -5.74 0.69 -9.15
CA GLY A 128 -6.92 0.39 -8.34
C GLY A 128 -6.60 -0.42 -7.07
N GLY A 129 -7.66 -0.74 -6.31
CA GLY A 129 -7.55 -1.48 -5.04
C GLY A 129 -6.77 -2.79 -5.11
N VAL A 130 -6.92 -3.55 -6.21
CA VAL A 130 -6.17 -4.80 -6.43
C VAL A 130 -4.67 -4.57 -6.43
N LEU A 131 -4.23 -3.58 -7.20
CA LEU A 131 -2.81 -3.25 -7.32
C LEU A 131 -2.25 -2.67 -6.03
N THR A 132 -3.00 -1.78 -5.36
CA THR A 132 -2.53 -1.17 -4.10
C THR A 132 -2.43 -2.19 -2.97
N ASP A 133 -3.30 -3.21 -2.94
CA ASP A 133 -3.19 -4.32 -1.98
C ASP A 133 -1.97 -5.19 -2.25
N LEU A 134 -1.74 -5.54 -3.52
CA LEU A 134 -0.61 -6.35 -3.95
C LEU A 134 0.72 -5.63 -3.66
N ALA A 135 0.84 -4.36 -4.08
CA ALA A 135 2.03 -3.55 -3.87
C ALA A 135 2.27 -3.24 -2.39
N GLY A 136 1.21 -3.01 -1.61
CA GLY A 136 1.30 -2.87 -0.16
C GLY A 136 1.83 -4.15 0.51
N PHE A 137 1.41 -5.32 0.02
CA PHE A 137 1.90 -6.60 0.55
C PHE A 137 3.38 -6.82 0.20
N VAL A 138 3.79 -6.49 -1.03
CA VAL A 138 5.22 -6.43 -1.44
C VAL A 138 6.00 -5.52 -0.50
N ALA A 139 5.50 -4.32 -0.22
CA ALA A 139 6.17 -3.36 0.66
C ALA A 139 6.31 -3.87 2.11
N GLY A 140 5.26 -4.48 2.66
CA GLY A 140 5.26 -5.00 4.03
C GLY A 140 6.13 -6.23 4.22
N SER A 141 6.26 -7.07 3.19
CA SER A 141 7.06 -8.29 3.27
C SER A 141 8.53 -8.08 2.89
N TYR A 142 8.82 -7.20 1.93
CA TYR A 142 10.19 -6.98 1.47
C TYR A 142 11.05 -6.38 2.59
N ARG A 143 12.13 -7.09 2.95
CA ARG A 143 13.00 -6.76 4.09
C ARG A 143 12.24 -6.57 5.43
N ARG A 144 11.06 -7.17 5.59
CA ARG A 144 10.15 -6.96 6.74
C ARG A 144 9.62 -5.52 6.85
N GLY A 145 9.43 -4.86 5.71
CA GLY A 145 8.87 -3.52 5.63
C GLY A 145 9.82 -2.52 4.98
N VAL A 146 9.35 -1.97 3.85
CA VAL A 146 9.86 -0.75 3.20
C VAL A 146 8.72 0.27 3.08
N PRO A 147 9.01 1.58 3.09
CA PRO A 147 7.95 2.59 2.96
C PRO A 147 7.27 2.47 1.60
N HIS A 148 5.98 2.77 1.54
CA HIS A 148 5.26 2.85 0.29
C HIS A 148 4.25 4.00 0.27
N ILE A 149 3.89 4.42 -0.94
CA ILE A 149 2.85 5.42 -1.23
C ILE A 149 1.79 4.73 -2.08
N LYS A 150 0.51 5.01 -1.80
CA LYS A 150 -0.62 4.57 -2.64
C LYS A 150 -1.16 5.75 -3.44
N VAL A 151 -1.43 5.53 -4.72
CA VAL A 151 -2.09 6.46 -5.64
C VAL A 151 -3.30 5.74 -6.25
N PRO A 152 -4.48 5.78 -5.58
CA PRO A 152 -5.67 5.13 -6.09
C PRO A 152 -6.17 5.79 -7.40
N THR A 153 -6.36 4.99 -8.44
CA THR A 153 -6.86 5.45 -9.75
C THR A 153 -8.29 5.00 -10.05
N THR A 154 -8.91 4.23 -9.15
CA THR A 154 -10.30 3.80 -9.26
C THR A 154 -11.11 4.34 -8.09
N LEU A 155 -12.41 4.57 -8.26
CA LEU A 155 -13.27 5.07 -7.17
C LEU A 155 -13.29 4.10 -5.98
N MET A 156 -13.31 2.78 -6.25
CA MET A 156 -13.16 1.73 -5.24
C MET A 156 -11.85 1.86 -4.44
N GLY A 157 -10.73 2.12 -5.12
CA GLY A 157 -9.46 2.40 -4.45
C GLY A 157 -9.54 3.68 -3.62
N TYR A 158 -10.16 4.72 -4.16
CA TYR A 158 -10.24 6.05 -3.58
C TYR A 158 -11.03 6.09 -2.26
N VAL A 159 -12.12 5.32 -2.15
CA VAL A 159 -13.03 5.38 -0.99
C VAL A 159 -12.90 4.21 -0.01
N ASP A 160 -12.26 3.11 -0.39
CA ASP A 160 -12.16 1.92 0.46
C ASP A 160 -10.75 1.30 0.43
N ALA A 161 -10.40 0.63 -0.68
CA ALA A 161 -9.27 -0.30 -0.68
C ALA A 161 -7.91 0.36 -0.40
N SER A 162 -7.68 1.60 -0.83
CA SER A 162 -6.41 2.27 -0.55
C SER A 162 -6.34 2.85 0.86
N VAL A 163 -7.49 3.23 1.44
CA VAL A 163 -7.62 3.87 2.76
C VAL A 163 -7.22 2.91 3.87
N GLY A 164 -7.57 1.63 3.74
CA GLY A 164 -7.18 0.60 4.70
C GLY A 164 -5.68 0.28 4.71
N VAL A 165 -5.24 -0.38 5.78
CA VAL A 165 -3.89 -0.95 5.92
C VAL A 165 -3.83 -2.44 5.54
N LYS A 166 -4.98 -3.04 5.21
CA LYS A 166 -5.03 -4.44 4.75
C LYS A 166 -4.37 -4.53 3.38
N THR A 167 -3.55 -5.55 3.21
CA THR A 167 -2.81 -5.83 1.98
C THR A 167 -2.76 -7.33 1.79
N GLY A 168 -2.63 -7.81 0.55
CA GLY A 168 -2.49 -9.24 0.32
C GLY A 168 -2.82 -9.69 -1.09
N VAL A 169 -2.84 -11.00 -1.25
CA VAL A 169 -3.13 -11.71 -2.49
C VAL A 169 -4.08 -12.87 -2.27
N ASN A 170 -4.66 -13.33 -3.37
CA ASN A 170 -5.46 -14.54 -3.39
C ASN A 170 -4.54 -15.76 -3.38
N PHE A 171 -4.97 -16.82 -2.72
CA PHE A 171 -4.20 -18.06 -2.64
C PHE A 171 -5.14 -19.27 -2.62
N ASN A 172 -4.83 -20.27 -3.45
CA ASN A 172 -5.59 -21.52 -3.56
C ASN A 172 -7.10 -21.29 -3.74
N GLY A 173 -7.51 -20.41 -4.66
CA GLY A 173 -8.91 -20.08 -4.93
C GLY A 173 -9.61 -19.22 -3.87
N HIS A 174 -8.93 -18.84 -2.79
CA HIS A 174 -9.49 -18.02 -1.73
C HIS A 174 -9.03 -16.56 -1.83
N LYS A 175 -10.00 -15.64 -1.73
CA LYS A 175 -9.73 -14.20 -1.75
C LYS A 175 -8.96 -13.74 -0.52
N ASN A 176 -7.98 -12.85 -0.72
CA ASN A 176 -7.21 -12.18 0.34
C ASN A 176 -6.67 -13.12 1.43
N ARG A 177 -6.28 -14.34 1.04
CA ARG A 177 -5.94 -15.41 1.99
C ARG A 177 -4.52 -15.24 2.57
N VAL A 178 -3.62 -14.64 1.81
CA VAL A 178 -2.23 -14.38 2.24
C VAL A 178 -2.01 -12.87 2.21
N GLY A 179 -1.57 -12.28 3.32
CA GLY A 179 -1.47 -10.84 3.41
C GLY A 179 -0.94 -10.33 4.75
N GLY A 180 -1.08 -9.02 4.96
CA GLY A 180 -0.65 -8.34 6.17
C GLY A 180 -1.36 -7.01 6.39
N PHE A 181 -1.05 -6.38 7.53
CA PHE A 181 -1.51 -5.05 7.88
C PHE A 181 -0.33 -4.07 7.75
N GLU A 182 -0.14 -3.52 6.55
CA GLU A 182 0.97 -2.62 6.25
C GLU A 182 0.43 -1.22 5.93
N PRO A 183 0.69 -0.22 6.81
CA PRO A 183 0.26 1.14 6.55
C PRO A 183 1.14 1.82 5.48
N PRO A 184 0.54 2.55 4.52
CA PRO A 184 1.32 3.42 3.64
C PRO A 184 1.95 4.56 4.44
N ARG A 185 2.86 5.30 3.82
CA ARG A 185 3.32 6.60 4.34
C ARG A 185 2.37 7.72 3.94
N ARG A 186 1.85 7.65 2.71
CA ARG A 186 0.83 8.56 2.19
C ARG A 186 -0.08 7.84 1.20
N ILE A 187 -1.31 8.33 1.13
CA ILE A 187 -2.26 8.05 0.06
C ILE A 187 -2.49 9.37 -0.67
N LEU A 188 -2.17 9.42 -1.96
CA LEU A 188 -2.26 10.64 -2.76
C LEU A 188 -3.50 10.56 -3.65
N LEU A 189 -4.39 11.52 -3.48
CA LEU A 189 -5.74 11.50 -4.01
C LEU A 189 -5.87 12.54 -5.14
N ASP A 190 -5.88 12.07 -6.39
CA ASP A 190 -6.13 12.90 -7.56
C ASP A 190 -7.43 12.48 -8.25
N ARG A 191 -8.48 13.29 -8.09
CA ARG A 191 -9.79 13.02 -8.69
C ARG A 191 -9.76 13.06 -10.22
N ALA A 192 -8.79 13.73 -10.84
CA ALA A 192 -8.70 13.81 -12.29
C ALA A 192 -8.47 12.43 -12.92
N LEU A 193 -7.83 11.50 -12.19
CA LEU A 193 -7.60 10.12 -12.63
C LEU A 193 -8.91 9.32 -12.77
N LEU A 194 -9.99 9.74 -12.11
CA LEU A 194 -11.30 9.09 -12.24
C LEU A 194 -12.00 9.43 -13.56
N ARG A 195 -11.54 10.47 -14.29
CA ARG A 195 -12.16 10.90 -15.56
C ARG A 195 -11.98 9.88 -16.68
N THR A 196 -10.92 9.09 -16.63
CA THR A 196 -10.62 8.02 -17.60
C THR A 196 -11.16 6.66 -17.16
N LEU A 197 -11.74 6.57 -15.95
CA LEU A 197 -12.24 5.31 -15.39
C LEU A 197 -13.51 4.86 -16.11
N PRO A 198 -13.58 3.62 -16.64
CA PRO A 198 -14.79 3.13 -17.28
C PRO A 198 -15.99 3.16 -16.33
N ARG A 199 -17.17 3.52 -16.86
CA ARG A 199 -18.41 3.70 -16.08
C ARG A 199 -18.72 2.53 -15.15
N ARG A 200 -18.51 1.29 -15.59
CA ARG A 200 -18.69 0.09 -14.76
C ARG A 200 -17.84 0.13 -13.48
N HIS A 201 -16.58 0.53 -13.58
CA HIS A 201 -15.68 0.62 -12.43
C HIS A 201 -15.98 1.82 -11.53
N LEU A 202 -16.51 2.91 -12.10
CA LEU A 202 -17.05 4.01 -11.31
C LEU A 202 -18.24 3.53 -10.45
N LEU A 203 -19.21 2.84 -11.05
CA LEU A 203 -20.38 2.31 -10.33
C LEU A 203 -19.99 1.34 -9.21
N ASN A 204 -18.96 0.49 -9.43
CA ASN A 204 -18.45 -0.37 -8.37
C ASN A 204 -18.03 0.42 -7.12
N GLY A 205 -17.37 1.57 -7.29
CA GLY A 205 -16.99 2.45 -6.17
C GLY A 205 -18.18 3.16 -5.53
N VAL A 206 -19.18 3.54 -6.33
CA VAL A 206 -20.45 4.12 -5.83
C VAL A 206 -21.17 3.14 -4.91
N CYS A 207 -21.18 1.84 -5.23
CA CYS A 207 -21.76 0.82 -4.35
C CYS A 207 -21.13 0.83 -2.94
N GLU A 208 -19.82 1.09 -2.82
CA GLU A 208 -19.18 1.19 -1.51
C GLU A 208 -19.53 2.48 -0.77
N ILE A 209 -19.73 3.59 -1.49
CA ILE A 209 -20.24 4.83 -0.90
C ILE A 209 -21.66 4.60 -0.34
N ILE A 210 -22.54 3.95 -1.12
CA ILE A 210 -23.89 3.60 -0.68
C ILE A 210 -23.86 2.69 0.55
N LYS A 211 -22.96 1.70 0.58
CA LYS A 211 -22.75 0.86 1.78
C LYS A 211 -22.44 1.73 3.00
N LEU A 212 -21.53 2.69 2.87
CA LEU A 212 -21.19 3.60 3.97
C LEU A 212 -22.36 4.48 4.37
N ALA A 213 -23.14 4.99 3.42
CA ALA A 213 -24.32 5.80 3.70
C ALA A 213 -25.33 5.02 4.54
N ILE A 214 -25.67 3.80 4.11
CA ILE A 214 -26.64 2.93 4.80
C ILE A 214 -26.20 2.59 6.23
N VAL A 215 -24.92 2.30 6.45
CA VAL A 215 -24.45 1.77 7.76
C VAL A 215 -23.93 2.84 8.72
N LYS A 216 -23.67 4.07 8.25
CA LYS A 216 -22.97 5.08 9.05
C LYS A 216 -23.54 6.49 8.94
N ASP A 217 -23.96 6.93 7.75
CA ASP A 217 -24.32 8.34 7.54
C ASP A 217 -25.42 8.48 6.47
N GLY A 218 -26.64 8.73 6.93
CA GLY A 218 -27.80 8.86 6.05
C GLY A 218 -27.85 10.14 5.21
N GLU A 219 -26.96 11.12 5.46
CA GLU A 219 -26.88 12.37 4.69
C GLU A 219 -25.87 12.30 3.52
N LEU A 220 -25.05 11.24 3.45
CA LEU A 220 -24.05 11.00 2.42
C LEU A 220 -24.66 10.66 1.05
#